data_AF-A0A973X808-F1
#
_entry.id   AF-A0A973X808-F1
#
_cell.length_a   1.000
_cell.length_b   1.000
_cell.length_c   1.000
_cell.angle_alpha   90.00
_cell.angle_beta   90.00
_cell.angle_gamma   90.00
#
_symmetry.space_group_name_H-M   'P 1'
#
loop_
_entity.id
_entity.type
_entity.pdbx_description
1 polymer ?
#
loop_
_entity_poly.entity_id
_entity_poly.type
_entity_poly.pdbx_seq_one_letter_code
_entity_poly.pdbx_strand_id
1 'polypeptide(L)'
;MGIRNWFRAAVLAALIIGGNGSAIAQTPVERIDQALQNITSLVRVGRIGYATIWDGNKYVQCHRQPDRAMRCEAAAPTLQPSLKRVLTLERQNQLAALGWVLDPSFGNYARSFAPDTATATIAEQILRTLTDGYGANLADLELNTNWVPNLPCPPRNGPSQNLAGIVNDAPQMRATALHGCSYVPRADTPQLANTAAELIAHDGGSTTAEIQRLRVNSAHRVHVVFETGIGYIQCMPETPPVAIYCEAQSAESWAALAAVLTPERIARLRAAGYADPGRSPNYAKSYPLDGFSDAAIAGEILTLLFDVYGYRGAAKLNVLTE
;
A
#
# COMPACT_ATOMS: atom_id res chain seq x y z
N MET A 1 -33.84 -18.87 81.16
CA MET A 1 -35.24 -18.84 80.66
C MET A 1 -35.36 -17.69 79.66
N GLY A 2 -35.82 -17.96 78.42
CA GLY A 2 -36.26 -16.95 77.43
C GLY A 2 -35.16 -16.15 76.71
N ILE A 3 -34.69 -16.47 75.50
CA ILE A 3 -35.30 -16.37 74.14
C ILE A 3 -34.97 -15.04 73.40
N ARG A 4 -34.27 -15.22 72.25
CA ARG A 4 -34.24 -14.45 70.99
C ARG A 4 -33.72 -13.00 70.95
N ASN A 5 -32.67 -12.79 70.16
CA ASN A 5 -32.81 -12.05 68.90
C ASN A 5 -31.69 -12.40 67.91
N TRP A 6 -32.09 -12.89 66.74
CA TRP A 6 -31.28 -13.06 65.53
C TRP A 6 -31.53 -11.84 64.64
N PHE A 7 -30.47 -11.24 64.09
CA PHE A 7 -30.60 -10.35 62.93
C PHE A 7 -29.79 -10.88 61.75
N ARG A 8 -30.48 -10.92 60.61
CA ARG A 8 -30.04 -11.27 59.26
C ARG A 8 -29.52 -10.02 58.54
N ALA A 9 -28.57 -10.18 57.62
CA ALA A 9 -28.47 -9.44 56.35
C ALA A 9 -27.48 -10.21 55.44
N ALA A 10 -27.95 -10.94 54.43
CA ALA A 10 -28.27 -10.49 53.06
C ALA A 10 -27.03 -10.55 52.14
N VAL A 11 -26.85 -11.71 51.49
CA VAL A 11 -25.96 -11.89 50.33
C VAL A 11 -26.76 -11.54 49.08
N LEU A 12 -26.38 -10.46 48.40
CA LEU A 12 -26.94 -10.09 47.10
C LEU A 12 -26.24 -10.91 46.02
N ALA A 13 -26.99 -11.79 45.36
CA ALA A 13 -26.57 -12.47 44.15
C ALA A 13 -26.70 -11.51 42.95
N ALA A 14 -25.58 -11.17 42.31
CA ALA A 14 -25.60 -10.52 41.01
C ALA A 14 -25.52 -11.60 39.92
N LEU A 15 -26.64 -11.80 39.22
CA LEU A 15 -26.70 -12.46 37.92
C LEU A 15 -25.83 -11.68 36.92
N ILE A 16 -24.78 -12.30 36.41
CA ILE A 16 -24.09 -11.84 35.19
C ILE A 16 -24.76 -12.54 34.02
N ILE A 17 -25.69 -11.84 33.36
CA ILE A 17 -26.27 -12.23 32.08
C ILE A 17 -25.41 -11.64 30.97
N GLY A 18 -24.84 -12.52 30.15
CA GLY A 18 -24.78 -12.36 28.69
C GLY A 18 -23.96 -11.20 28.12
N GLY A 19 -22.74 -11.54 27.67
CA GLY A 19 -21.98 -10.76 26.70
C GLY A 19 -21.05 -11.66 25.88
N ASN A 20 -21.57 -12.76 25.32
CA ASN A 20 -20.84 -13.51 24.30
C ASN A 20 -20.82 -12.68 23.01
N GLY A 21 -19.94 -11.69 22.96
CA GLY A 21 -19.52 -11.09 21.71
C GLY A 21 -18.72 -12.15 20.95
N SER A 22 -19.39 -12.96 20.14
CA SER A 22 -18.72 -13.76 19.12
C SER A 22 -18.01 -12.78 18.19
N ALA A 23 -16.70 -12.64 18.35
CA ALA A 23 -15.87 -12.06 17.30
C ALA A 23 -16.12 -12.91 16.06
N ILE A 24 -16.77 -12.34 15.05
CA ILE A 24 -17.01 -13.01 13.78
C ILE A 24 -15.62 -13.33 13.21
N ALA A 25 -15.27 -14.62 13.14
CA ALA A 25 -14.00 -15.05 12.58
C ALA A 25 -13.97 -14.63 11.11
N GLN A 26 -12.95 -13.84 10.73
CA GLN A 26 -12.77 -13.38 9.35
C GLN A 26 -12.61 -14.58 8.41
N THR A 27 -13.25 -14.50 7.25
CA THR A 27 -13.11 -15.54 6.22
C THR A 27 -11.69 -15.52 5.60
N PRO A 28 -11.22 -16.63 5.02
CA PRO A 28 -9.93 -16.63 4.32
C PRO A 28 -9.83 -15.57 3.23
N VAL A 29 -10.91 -15.30 2.48
CA VAL A 29 -10.93 -14.26 1.44
C VAL A 29 -10.72 -12.87 2.05
N GLU A 30 -11.41 -12.54 3.15
CA GLU A 30 -11.25 -11.25 3.84
C GLU A 30 -9.83 -11.05 4.36
N ARG A 31 -9.22 -12.10 4.91
CA ARG A 31 -7.82 -12.05 5.38
C ARG A 31 -6.84 -11.82 4.23
N ILE A 32 -7.05 -12.48 3.08
CA ILE A 32 -6.22 -12.30 1.89
C ILE A 32 -6.40 -10.89 1.32
N ASP A 33 -7.64 -10.41 1.20
CA ASP A 33 -7.98 -9.07 0.73
C ASP A 33 -7.27 -8.00 1.58
N GLN A 34 -7.34 -8.10 2.91
CA GLN A 34 -6.62 -7.19 3.81
C GLN A 34 -5.11 -7.21 3.61
N ALA A 35 -4.51 -8.37 3.33
CA ALA A 35 -3.08 -8.48 3.02
C ALA A 35 -2.72 -7.72 1.74
N LEU A 36 -3.55 -7.85 0.71
CA LEU A 36 -3.36 -7.18 -0.58
C LEU A 36 -3.58 -5.66 -0.46
N GLN A 37 -4.57 -5.24 0.33
CA GLN A 37 -4.79 -3.84 0.69
C GLN A 37 -3.56 -3.26 1.40
N ASN A 38 -3.01 -3.97 2.39
CA ASN A 38 -1.81 -3.52 3.11
C ASN A 38 -0.63 -3.23 2.18
N ILE A 39 -0.30 -4.14 1.26
CA ILE A 39 0.83 -3.95 0.35
C ILE A 39 0.56 -2.94 -0.78
N THR A 40 -0.71 -2.61 -1.04
CA THR A 40 -1.09 -1.62 -2.06
C THR A 40 -1.24 -0.21 -1.49
N SER A 41 -1.60 -0.09 -0.20
CA SER A 41 -1.80 1.18 0.49
C SER A 41 -0.55 1.67 1.22
N LEU A 42 0.28 0.78 1.79
CA LEU A 42 1.43 1.18 2.60
C LEU A 42 2.70 1.33 1.76
N VAL A 43 3.14 2.58 1.59
CA VAL A 43 4.39 2.91 0.91
C VAL A 43 5.55 2.94 1.92
N ARG A 44 6.64 2.27 1.58
CA ARG A 44 7.91 2.32 2.33
C ARG A 44 9.01 2.71 1.35
N VAL A 45 9.68 3.84 1.61
CA VAL A 45 10.75 4.34 0.72
C VAL A 45 11.82 3.27 0.50
N GLY A 46 12.17 3.04 -0.76
CA GLY A 46 13.18 2.04 -1.15
C GLY A 46 12.78 0.57 -0.92
N ARG A 47 11.50 0.28 -0.62
CA ARG A 47 11.02 -1.09 -0.40
C ARG A 47 9.75 -1.41 -1.19
N ILE A 48 9.55 -2.70 -1.45
CA ILE A 48 8.34 -3.25 -2.06
C ILE A 48 7.64 -4.15 -1.05
N GLY A 49 6.33 -3.97 -0.90
CA GLY A 49 5.48 -4.83 -0.07
C GLY A 49 5.09 -6.11 -0.80
N TYR A 50 5.25 -7.25 -0.13
CA TYR A 50 4.83 -8.57 -0.59
C TYR A 50 3.83 -9.16 0.38
N ALA A 51 2.71 -9.68 -0.12
CA ALA A 51 1.77 -10.50 0.64
C ALA A 51 2.00 -11.96 0.27
N THR A 52 2.32 -12.81 1.24
CA THR A 52 2.49 -14.26 1.03
C THR A 52 1.35 -14.98 1.71
N ILE A 53 0.76 -15.94 0.99
CA ILE A 53 -0.34 -16.79 1.43
C ILE A 53 0.08 -18.23 1.20
N TRP A 54 0.10 -19.08 2.24
CA TRP A 54 0.62 -20.45 2.11
C TRP A 54 -0.02 -21.45 3.08
N ASP A 55 0.10 -22.75 2.77
CA ASP A 55 -0.36 -23.88 3.63
C ASP A 55 0.82 -24.77 4.09
N GLY A 56 1.90 -24.12 4.52
CA GLY A 56 3.19 -24.76 4.77
C GLY A 56 4.07 -24.86 3.52
N ASN A 57 3.60 -25.52 2.44
CA ASN A 57 4.44 -25.75 1.24
C ASN A 57 3.86 -25.25 -0.09
N LYS A 58 2.56 -25.02 -0.22
CA LYS A 58 1.95 -24.39 -1.40
C LYS A 58 1.81 -22.91 -1.10
N TYR A 59 2.17 -22.04 -2.03
CA TYR A 59 2.06 -20.60 -1.79
C TYR A 59 1.62 -19.81 -3.02
N VAL A 60 1.07 -18.64 -2.73
CA VAL A 60 0.97 -17.50 -3.65
C VAL A 60 1.60 -16.29 -2.96
N GLN A 61 2.47 -15.57 -3.66
CA GLN A 61 3.10 -14.34 -3.19
C GLN A 61 2.80 -13.21 -4.16
N CYS A 62 2.20 -12.12 -3.69
CA CYS A 62 1.79 -10.99 -4.51
C CYS A 62 2.54 -9.72 -4.13
N HIS A 63 2.83 -8.88 -5.11
CA HIS A 63 3.31 -7.52 -4.90
C HIS A 63 2.74 -6.58 -5.96
N ARG A 64 2.64 -5.30 -5.58
CA ARG A 64 2.22 -4.25 -6.51
C ARG A 64 3.40 -3.85 -7.40
N GLN A 65 3.14 -3.82 -8.71
CA GLN A 65 4.07 -3.35 -9.73
C GLN A 65 4.09 -1.80 -9.80
N PRO A 66 5.11 -1.21 -10.44
CA PRO A 66 5.16 0.24 -10.68
C PRO A 66 3.94 0.79 -11.44
N ASP A 67 3.43 0.05 -12.44
CA ASP A 67 2.22 0.37 -13.21
C ASP A 67 0.90 0.17 -12.44
N ARG A 68 0.99 -0.08 -11.13
CA ARG A 68 -0.09 -0.40 -10.19
C ARG A 68 -0.74 -1.77 -10.39
N ALA A 69 -0.35 -2.55 -11.40
CA ALA A 69 -0.81 -3.92 -11.55
C ALA A 69 -0.42 -4.76 -10.32
N MET A 70 -1.23 -5.75 -9.97
CA MET A 70 -0.84 -6.73 -8.96
C MET A 70 -0.19 -7.91 -9.66
N ARG A 71 1.08 -8.20 -9.37
CA ARG A 71 1.71 -9.44 -9.82
C ARG A 71 1.72 -10.43 -8.68
N CYS A 72 1.23 -11.62 -8.96
CA CYS A 72 1.31 -12.75 -8.06
C CYS A 72 2.16 -13.86 -8.68
N GLU A 73 2.90 -14.56 -7.82
CA GLU A 73 3.69 -15.73 -8.15
C GLU A 73 3.26 -16.91 -7.27
N ALA A 74 3.08 -18.07 -7.86
CA ALA A 74 2.69 -19.30 -7.17
C ALA A 74 3.77 -20.38 -7.30
N ALA A 75 3.86 -21.21 -6.28
CA ALA A 75 4.92 -22.21 -6.11
C ALA A 75 4.96 -23.22 -7.27
N ALA A 76 6.13 -23.71 -7.66
CA ALA A 76 6.20 -24.66 -8.76
C ALA A 76 7.30 -25.72 -8.59
N PRO A 77 7.26 -26.82 -9.36
CA PRO A 77 8.13 -27.97 -9.13
C PRO A 77 9.61 -27.73 -9.44
N THR A 78 9.94 -26.65 -10.16
CA THR A 78 11.31 -26.33 -10.58
C THR A 78 12.21 -26.06 -9.38
N LEU A 79 11.82 -25.13 -8.50
CA LEU A 79 12.56 -24.81 -7.28
C LEU A 79 12.10 -25.65 -6.08
N GLN A 80 10.89 -26.21 -6.15
CA GLN A 80 10.32 -27.02 -5.08
C GLN A 80 9.87 -28.41 -5.57
N PRO A 81 10.81 -29.38 -5.74
CA PRO A 81 10.50 -30.69 -6.31
C PRO A 81 9.40 -31.49 -5.59
N SER A 82 9.16 -31.22 -4.31
CA SER A 82 8.06 -31.84 -3.54
C SER A 82 6.68 -31.55 -4.15
N LEU A 83 6.53 -30.44 -4.89
CA LEU A 83 5.28 -30.10 -5.56
C LEU A 83 4.97 -30.95 -6.80
N LYS A 84 5.90 -31.78 -7.30
CA LYS A 84 5.62 -32.70 -8.42
C LYS A 84 4.45 -33.65 -8.13
N ARG A 85 4.25 -34.01 -6.86
CA ARG A 85 3.14 -34.87 -6.42
C ARG A 85 1.84 -34.08 -6.20
N VAL A 86 1.93 -32.77 -5.99
CA VAL A 86 0.80 -31.88 -5.75
C VAL A 86 0.24 -31.34 -7.07
N LEU A 87 1.11 -30.94 -8.00
CA LEU A 87 0.77 -30.35 -9.29
C LEU A 87 0.68 -31.44 -10.37
N THR A 88 -0.39 -32.24 -10.31
CA THR A 88 -0.76 -33.17 -11.39
C THR A 88 -1.09 -32.41 -12.68
N LEU A 89 -1.14 -33.11 -13.82
CA LEU A 89 -1.50 -32.49 -15.10
C LEU A 89 -2.86 -31.76 -15.03
N GLU A 90 -3.84 -32.36 -14.37
CA GLU A 90 -5.15 -31.75 -14.13
C GLU A 90 -5.04 -30.41 -13.39
N ARG A 91 -4.28 -30.37 -12.29
CA ARG A 91 -4.07 -29.16 -11.49
C ARG A 91 -3.27 -28.09 -12.23
N GLN A 92 -2.29 -28.49 -13.03
CA GLN A 92 -1.57 -27.55 -13.91
C GLN A 92 -2.51 -26.93 -14.95
N ASN A 93 -3.43 -27.72 -15.52
CA ASN A 93 -4.46 -27.21 -16.42
C ASN A 93 -5.43 -26.26 -15.69
N GLN A 94 -5.77 -26.52 -14.42
CA GLN A 94 -6.56 -25.58 -13.60
C GLN A 94 -5.82 -24.27 -13.36
N LEU A 95 -4.52 -24.31 -13.04
CA LEU A 95 -3.71 -23.09 -12.93
C LEU A 95 -3.69 -22.32 -14.25
N ALA A 96 -3.49 -23.00 -15.38
CA ALA A 96 -3.53 -22.36 -16.70
C ALA A 96 -4.91 -21.74 -17.02
N ALA A 97 -6.01 -22.42 -16.67
CA ALA A 97 -7.37 -21.91 -16.84
C ALA A 97 -7.66 -20.70 -15.95
N LEU A 98 -7.02 -20.64 -14.77
CA LEU A 98 -6.98 -19.47 -13.90
C LEU A 98 -5.99 -18.41 -14.40
N GLY A 99 -5.38 -18.54 -15.58
CA GLY A 99 -4.52 -17.54 -16.19
C GLY A 99 -3.10 -17.48 -15.62
N TRP A 100 -2.66 -18.51 -14.91
CA TRP A 100 -1.28 -18.63 -14.46
C TRP A 100 -0.37 -19.16 -15.57
N VAL A 101 0.79 -18.55 -15.74
CA VAL A 101 1.78 -18.93 -16.76
C VAL A 101 3.10 -19.25 -16.07
N LEU A 102 3.78 -20.31 -16.52
CA LEU A 102 5.08 -20.67 -15.99
C LEU A 102 6.12 -19.59 -16.35
N ASP A 103 6.77 -19.02 -15.34
CA ASP A 103 7.87 -18.08 -15.48
C ASP A 103 9.15 -18.86 -15.80
N PRO A 104 9.76 -18.67 -16.98
CA PRO A 104 10.95 -19.42 -17.37
C PRO A 104 12.20 -19.04 -16.55
N SER A 105 12.23 -17.88 -15.88
CA SER A 105 13.41 -17.42 -15.12
C SER A 105 13.57 -18.20 -13.81
N PHE A 106 12.47 -18.44 -13.10
CA PHE A 106 12.48 -19.09 -11.78
C PHE A 106 11.69 -20.39 -11.74
N GLY A 107 10.91 -20.65 -12.77
CA GLY A 107 10.03 -21.80 -12.84
C GLY A 107 8.78 -21.70 -11.97
N ASN A 108 8.53 -20.59 -11.27
CA ASN A 108 7.25 -20.32 -10.57
C ASN A 108 6.12 -20.10 -11.58
N TYR A 109 4.87 -20.28 -11.17
CA TYR A 109 3.75 -19.76 -11.95
C TYR A 109 3.56 -18.27 -11.66
N ALA A 110 3.30 -17.44 -12.66
CA ALA A 110 3.06 -16.02 -12.50
C ALA A 110 1.73 -15.62 -13.14
N ARG A 111 1.06 -14.66 -12.52
CA ARG A 111 -0.14 -14.00 -13.04
C ARG A 111 -0.10 -12.53 -12.68
N SER A 112 -0.48 -11.69 -13.65
CA SER A 112 -0.68 -10.26 -13.41
C SER A 112 -2.17 -9.92 -13.46
N PHE A 113 -2.61 -9.06 -12.58
CA PHE A 113 -3.94 -8.48 -12.52
C PHE A 113 -3.84 -7.00 -12.89
N ALA A 114 -4.81 -6.51 -13.66
CA ALA A 114 -4.81 -5.12 -14.13
C ALA A 114 -4.84 -4.13 -12.95
N PRO A 115 -4.29 -2.91 -13.12
CA PRO A 115 -4.19 -1.88 -12.07
C PRO A 115 -5.47 -1.62 -11.26
N ASP A 116 -6.62 -1.65 -11.91
CA ASP A 116 -7.92 -1.31 -11.32
C ASP A 116 -8.70 -2.55 -10.84
N THR A 117 -8.07 -3.73 -10.82
CA THR A 117 -8.69 -4.95 -10.30
C THR A 117 -8.84 -4.83 -8.78
N ALA A 118 -10.07 -4.93 -8.27
CA ALA A 118 -10.32 -4.90 -6.84
C ALA A 118 -9.57 -6.01 -6.09
N THR A 119 -8.96 -5.67 -4.95
CA THR A 119 -8.19 -6.62 -4.14
C THR A 119 -9.03 -7.80 -3.65
N ALA A 120 -10.33 -7.60 -3.40
CA ALA A 120 -11.26 -8.69 -3.08
C ALA A 120 -11.38 -9.72 -4.21
N THR A 121 -11.47 -9.27 -5.46
CA THR A 121 -11.48 -10.15 -6.64
C THR A 121 -10.16 -10.90 -6.79
N ILE A 122 -9.03 -10.22 -6.56
CA ILE A 122 -7.71 -10.89 -6.56
C ILE A 122 -7.64 -11.93 -5.43
N ALA A 123 -8.15 -11.61 -4.24
CA ALA A 123 -8.18 -12.52 -3.10
C ALA A 123 -8.98 -13.80 -3.37
N GLU A 124 -10.14 -13.69 -4.02
CA GLU A 124 -10.92 -14.84 -4.48
C GLU A 124 -10.12 -15.71 -5.47
N GLN A 125 -9.41 -15.09 -6.41
CA GLN A 125 -8.58 -15.80 -7.39
C GLN A 125 -7.38 -16.48 -6.74
N ILE A 126 -6.76 -15.87 -5.73
CA ILE A 126 -5.69 -16.47 -4.93
C ILE A 126 -6.24 -17.69 -4.17
N LEU A 127 -7.40 -17.55 -3.53
CA LEU A 127 -8.01 -18.65 -2.79
C LEU A 127 -8.31 -19.84 -3.71
N ARG A 128 -8.93 -19.59 -4.88
CA ARG A 128 -9.16 -20.61 -5.92
C ARG A 128 -7.87 -21.23 -6.43
N THR A 129 -6.81 -20.45 -6.57
CA THR A 129 -5.50 -20.97 -6.96
C THR A 129 -5.01 -21.97 -5.93
N LEU A 130 -5.05 -21.62 -4.64
CA LEU A 130 -4.61 -22.48 -3.55
C LEU A 130 -5.49 -23.73 -3.42
N THR A 131 -6.82 -23.61 -3.49
CA THR A 131 -7.74 -24.76 -3.36
C THR A 131 -7.78 -25.63 -4.61
N ASP A 132 -8.07 -25.04 -5.76
CA ASP A 132 -8.38 -25.79 -6.98
C ASP A 132 -7.07 -26.19 -7.69
N GLY A 133 -6.09 -25.28 -7.71
CA GLY A 133 -4.78 -25.49 -8.32
C GLY A 133 -3.82 -26.32 -7.47
N TYR A 134 -3.81 -26.15 -6.15
CA TYR A 134 -2.86 -26.84 -5.27
C TYR A 134 -3.51 -27.83 -4.30
N GLY A 135 -4.83 -27.81 -4.10
CA GLY A 135 -5.49 -28.63 -3.07
C GLY A 135 -5.03 -28.25 -1.67
N ALA A 136 -4.85 -26.96 -1.41
CA ALA A 136 -4.42 -26.45 -0.12
C ALA A 136 -5.51 -26.67 0.95
N ASN A 137 -5.08 -26.96 2.18
CA ASN A 137 -6.00 -27.03 3.32
C ASN A 137 -6.28 -25.62 3.85
N LEU A 138 -7.54 -25.19 3.75
CA LEU A 138 -7.96 -23.86 4.21
C LEU A 138 -7.75 -23.64 5.71
N ALA A 139 -7.79 -24.70 6.51
CA ALA A 139 -7.57 -24.61 7.95
C ALA A 139 -6.11 -24.27 8.32
N ASP A 140 -5.18 -24.59 7.42
CA ASP A 140 -3.73 -24.40 7.62
C ASP A 140 -3.20 -23.14 6.90
N LEU A 141 -4.10 -22.29 6.39
CA LEU A 141 -3.69 -21.09 5.66
C LEU A 141 -3.08 -20.04 6.60
N GLU A 142 -1.80 -19.79 6.33
CA GLU A 142 -1.00 -18.72 6.90
C GLU A 142 -0.87 -17.55 5.91
N LEU A 143 -0.68 -16.36 6.46
CA LEU A 143 -0.63 -15.11 5.74
C LEU A 143 0.43 -14.20 6.38
N ASN A 144 1.25 -13.56 5.57
CA ASN A 144 2.13 -12.48 6.02
C ASN A 144 2.21 -11.36 4.99
N THR A 145 2.63 -10.18 5.46
CA THR A 145 3.06 -9.07 4.61
C THR A 145 4.45 -8.64 5.04
N ASN A 146 5.37 -8.54 4.08
CA ASN A 146 6.77 -8.16 4.32
C ASN A 146 7.20 -7.05 3.35
N TRP A 147 8.13 -6.20 3.77
CA TRP A 147 8.70 -5.14 2.92
C TRP A 147 10.18 -5.42 2.70
N VAL A 148 10.54 -5.78 1.48
CA VAL A 148 11.92 -6.08 1.08
C VAL A 148 12.52 -4.90 0.30
N PRO A 149 13.85 -4.72 0.30
CA PRO A 149 14.51 -3.74 -0.55
C PRO A 149 14.06 -3.83 -2.00
N ASN A 150 13.75 -2.68 -2.61
CA ASN A 150 13.41 -2.59 -4.02
C ASN A 150 14.68 -2.77 -4.87
N LEU A 151 14.99 -4.01 -5.21
CA LEU A 151 16.13 -4.39 -6.01
C LEU A 151 15.64 -4.99 -7.33
N PRO A 152 16.33 -4.76 -8.46
CA PRO A 152 15.99 -5.40 -9.74
C PRO A 152 15.94 -6.93 -9.66
N CYS A 153 16.75 -7.52 -8.78
CA CYS A 153 16.90 -8.97 -8.63
C CYS A 153 16.84 -9.29 -7.12
N PRO A 154 15.63 -9.26 -6.50
CA PRO A 154 15.49 -9.45 -5.07
C PRO A 154 15.87 -10.88 -4.67
N PRO A 155 16.42 -11.10 -3.45
CA PRO A 155 16.78 -12.42 -2.99
C PRO A 155 15.56 -13.34 -2.88
N ARG A 156 15.71 -14.58 -3.34
CA ARG A 156 14.67 -15.61 -3.26
C ARG A 156 15.11 -16.82 -2.46
N ASN A 157 14.18 -17.50 -1.81
CA ASN A 157 14.45 -18.78 -1.15
C ASN A 157 15.01 -19.80 -2.17
N GLY A 158 16.12 -20.43 -1.82
CA GLY A 158 16.81 -21.38 -2.70
C GLY A 158 16.14 -22.75 -2.79
N PRO A 159 16.64 -23.64 -3.67
CA PRO A 159 16.12 -25.00 -3.80
C PRO A 159 16.25 -25.75 -2.48
N SER A 160 15.35 -26.72 -2.22
CA SER A 160 15.25 -27.54 -0.99
C SER A 160 14.69 -26.88 0.27
N GLN A 161 14.35 -25.60 0.23
CA GLN A 161 13.66 -24.91 1.32
C GLN A 161 12.13 -25.04 1.17
N ASN A 162 11.41 -24.97 2.30
CA ASN A 162 9.97 -24.72 2.24
C ASN A 162 9.74 -23.34 1.60
N LEU A 163 8.74 -23.25 0.73
CA LEU A 163 8.44 -22.04 -0.02
C LEU A 163 9.61 -21.60 -0.93
N ALA A 164 10.32 -22.56 -1.53
CA ALA A 164 11.41 -22.25 -2.45
C ALA A 164 10.89 -21.40 -3.62
N GLY A 165 11.62 -20.32 -3.95
CA GLY A 165 11.23 -19.37 -4.99
C GLY A 165 10.51 -18.11 -4.51
N ILE A 166 10.02 -18.02 -3.26
CA ILE A 166 9.47 -16.76 -2.73
C ILE A 166 10.56 -15.69 -2.61
N VAL A 167 10.19 -14.43 -2.76
CA VAL A 167 11.05 -13.30 -2.41
C VAL A 167 11.08 -13.14 -0.89
N ASN A 168 12.28 -13.11 -0.30
CA ASN A 168 12.51 -12.96 1.13
C ASN A 168 13.92 -12.41 1.40
N ASP A 169 14.05 -11.38 2.24
CA ASP A 169 15.34 -10.75 2.59
C ASP A 169 15.87 -11.14 3.98
N ALA A 170 15.25 -12.13 4.63
CA ALA A 170 15.60 -12.61 5.95
C ALA A 170 17.11 -12.93 6.06
N PRO A 171 17.84 -12.38 7.05
CA PRO A 171 19.29 -12.51 7.16
C PRO A 171 19.80 -13.97 7.08
N GLN A 172 19.08 -14.89 7.71
CA GLN A 172 19.40 -16.32 7.75
C GLN A 172 19.30 -17.01 6.38
N MET A 173 18.57 -16.42 5.42
CA MET A 173 18.36 -17.01 4.09
C MET A 173 19.40 -16.54 3.06
N ARG A 174 20.16 -15.48 3.37
CA ARG A 174 21.07 -14.82 2.43
C ARG A 174 22.12 -15.74 1.83
N ALA A 175 22.68 -16.67 2.61
CA ALA A 175 23.73 -17.59 2.16
C ALA A 175 23.25 -18.57 1.08
N THR A 176 21.94 -18.81 1.01
CA THR A 176 21.28 -19.75 0.08
C THR A 176 20.35 -19.04 -0.89
N ALA A 177 20.33 -17.71 -0.86
CA ALA A 177 19.40 -16.94 -1.67
C ALA A 177 19.76 -17.08 -3.15
N LEU A 178 18.74 -17.34 -3.96
CA LEU A 178 18.87 -17.21 -5.40
C LEU A 178 18.70 -15.75 -5.78
N HIS A 179 19.71 -15.22 -6.45
CA HIS A 179 19.64 -13.93 -7.12
C HIS A 179 19.44 -14.21 -8.61
N GLY A 180 18.18 -14.20 -9.03
CA GLY A 180 17.84 -14.15 -10.44
C GLY A 180 17.14 -12.83 -10.72
N CYS A 181 17.14 -12.43 -11.98
CA CYS A 181 16.34 -11.32 -12.43
C CYS A 181 15.16 -11.92 -13.19
N SER A 182 13.93 -11.77 -12.70
CA SER A 182 12.75 -12.02 -13.56
C SER A 182 12.28 -10.70 -14.13
N TYR A 183 11.87 -10.78 -15.39
CA TYR A 183 11.00 -9.84 -16.09
C TYR A 183 11.44 -8.38 -15.98
N VAL A 184 12.21 -7.94 -16.99
CA VAL A 184 12.30 -6.51 -17.32
C VAL A 184 10.85 -6.05 -17.51
N PRO A 185 10.31 -5.16 -16.66
CA PRO A 185 9.03 -4.54 -16.95
C PRO A 185 9.15 -3.96 -18.35
N ARG A 186 8.15 -4.17 -19.21
CA ARG A 186 8.07 -3.34 -20.42
C ARG A 186 8.13 -1.91 -19.91
N ALA A 187 9.11 -1.13 -20.38
CA ALA A 187 9.27 0.25 -19.96
C ALA A 187 7.89 0.90 -19.94
N ASP A 188 7.44 1.32 -18.76
CA ASP A 188 6.17 1.99 -18.59
C ASP A 188 6.11 3.08 -19.64
N THR A 189 5.08 3.06 -20.48
CA THR A 189 4.68 4.33 -21.08
C THR A 189 4.03 5.05 -19.91
N PRO A 190 4.61 6.14 -19.41
CA PRO A 190 4.01 6.83 -18.28
C PRO A 190 2.55 7.11 -18.60
N GLN A 191 1.63 6.72 -17.72
CA GLN A 191 0.25 7.17 -17.84
C GLN A 191 0.23 8.65 -17.49
N LEU A 192 0.48 9.45 -18.52
CA LEU A 192 0.40 10.89 -18.43
C LEU A 192 -1.07 11.24 -18.21
N ALA A 193 -1.37 11.82 -17.06
CA ALA A 193 -2.60 12.55 -16.87
C ALA A 193 -2.58 13.75 -17.83
N ASN A 194 -3.61 13.88 -18.65
CA ASN A 194 -3.83 15.02 -19.53
C ASN A 194 -4.67 16.11 -18.85
N THR A 195 -5.30 15.78 -17.72
CA THR A 195 -6.07 16.72 -16.91
C THR A 195 -5.75 16.56 -15.41
N ALA A 196 -5.97 17.61 -14.62
CA ALA A 196 -5.87 17.52 -13.17
C ALA A 196 -6.87 16.50 -12.58
N ALA A 197 -8.06 16.35 -13.19
CA ALA A 197 -9.05 15.36 -12.75
C ALA A 197 -8.54 13.91 -12.92
N GLU A 198 -7.84 13.62 -14.01
CA GLU A 198 -7.19 12.31 -14.21
C GLU A 198 -6.07 12.09 -13.18
N LEU A 199 -5.29 13.13 -12.87
CA LEU A 199 -4.26 13.03 -11.84
C LEU A 199 -4.87 12.80 -10.44
N ILE A 200 -5.98 13.47 -10.11
CA ILE A 200 -6.72 13.26 -8.86
C ILE A 200 -7.30 11.84 -8.80
N ALA A 201 -7.84 11.33 -9.91
CA ALA A 201 -8.32 9.94 -9.95
C ALA A 201 -7.17 8.94 -9.73
N HIS A 202 -5.96 9.27 -10.17
CA HIS A 202 -4.78 8.43 -10.04
C HIS A 202 -4.15 8.47 -8.63
N ASP A 203 -3.86 9.67 -8.11
CA ASP A 203 -3.08 9.89 -6.88
C ASP A 203 -3.90 10.43 -5.70
N GLY A 204 -5.17 10.77 -5.92
CA GLY A 204 -6.02 11.41 -4.89
C GLY A 204 -6.17 10.58 -3.63
N GLY A 205 -6.28 9.26 -3.75
CA GLY A 205 -6.39 8.36 -2.61
C GLY A 205 -5.16 8.39 -1.69
N SER A 206 -3.95 8.31 -2.27
CA SER A 206 -2.70 8.36 -1.50
C SER A 206 -2.44 9.75 -0.93
N THR A 207 -2.66 10.82 -1.70
CA THR A 207 -2.51 12.20 -1.20
C THR A 207 -3.50 12.49 -0.07
N THR A 208 -4.76 12.03 -0.17
CA THR A 208 -5.77 12.18 0.89
C THR A 208 -5.34 11.52 2.19
N ALA A 209 -4.78 10.30 2.11
CA ALA A 209 -4.31 9.57 3.30
C ALA A 209 -3.19 10.32 4.03
N GLU A 210 -2.29 10.99 3.31
CA GLU A 210 -1.24 11.80 3.94
C GLU A 210 -1.78 13.07 4.61
N ILE A 211 -2.74 13.75 4.00
CA ILE A 211 -3.40 14.90 4.64
C ILE A 211 -4.14 14.47 5.91
N GLN A 212 -4.86 13.34 5.84
CA GLN A 212 -5.50 12.75 7.01
C GLN A 212 -4.48 12.42 8.11
N ARG A 213 -3.30 11.88 7.76
CA ARG A 213 -2.22 11.61 8.71
C ARG A 213 -1.78 12.88 9.45
N LEU A 214 -1.61 14.00 8.75
CA LEU A 214 -1.26 15.27 9.40
C LEU A 214 -2.32 15.72 10.40
N ARG A 215 -3.60 15.61 10.03
CA ARG A 215 -4.73 15.99 10.88
C ARG A 215 -4.78 15.17 12.16
N VAL A 216 -4.67 13.84 12.03
CA VAL A 216 -4.68 12.91 13.16
C VAL A 216 -3.51 13.18 14.11
N ASN A 217 -2.34 13.52 13.56
CA ASN A 217 -1.11 13.76 14.32
C ASN A 217 -0.85 15.26 14.56
N SER A 218 -1.90 16.09 14.58
CA SER A 218 -1.77 17.55 14.60
C SER A 218 -1.07 18.13 15.84
N ALA A 219 -1.01 17.37 16.94
CA ALA A 219 -0.24 17.72 18.13
C ALA A 219 1.27 17.43 18.01
N HIS A 220 1.71 16.76 16.95
CA HIS A 220 3.10 16.37 16.71
C HIS A 220 3.73 17.19 15.58
N ARG A 221 5.07 17.31 15.61
CA ARG A 221 5.84 17.91 14.52
C ARG A 221 6.01 16.89 13.39
N VAL A 222 4.95 16.69 12.61
CA VAL A 222 4.94 15.83 11.43
C VAL A 222 4.74 16.68 10.18
N HIS A 223 5.26 16.21 9.05
CA HIS A 223 5.01 16.84 7.76
C HIS A 223 5.00 15.83 6.63
N VAL A 224 4.51 16.25 5.47
CA VAL A 224 4.60 15.52 4.21
C VAL A 224 5.07 16.47 3.11
N VAL A 225 5.91 15.98 2.21
CA VAL A 225 6.34 16.69 1.00
C VAL A 225 5.88 15.90 -0.22
N PHE A 226 5.11 16.53 -1.09
CA PHE A 226 4.71 16.03 -2.40
C PHE A 226 5.63 16.64 -3.46
N GLU A 227 6.66 15.88 -3.87
CA GLU A 227 7.72 16.33 -4.76
C GLU A 227 7.56 15.75 -6.17
N THR A 228 7.71 16.62 -7.16
CA THR A 228 7.52 16.33 -8.60
C THR A 228 8.83 16.24 -9.37
N GLY A 229 9.97 16.30 -8.68
CA GLY A 229 11.32 16.36 -9.25
C GLY A 229 11.75 17.75 -9.72
N ILE A 230 10.80 18.66 -9.97
CA ILE A 230 11.06 20.06 -10.33
C ILE A 230 10.48 21.07 -9.33
N GLY A 231 9.70 20.61 -8.37
CA GLY A 231 9.11 21.46 -7.34
C GLY A 231 8.33 20.60 -6.35
N TYR A 232 7.95 21.20 -5.22
CA TYR A 232 7.17 20.50 -4.20
C TYR A 232 6.03 21.34 -3.63
N ILE A 233 5.07 20.63 -3.03
CA ILE A 233 4.18 21.18 -2.02
C ILE A 233 4.41 20.41 -0.72
N GLN A 234 4.76 21.12 0.35
CA GLN A 234 4.97 20.57 1.68
C GLN A 234 3.80 20.98 2.56
N CYS A 235 3.29 20.07 3.39
CA CYS A 235 2.21 20.33 4.33
C CYS A 235 2.57 19.85 5.74
N MET A 236 2.14 20.60 6.76
CA MET A 236 2.32 20.28 8.18
C MET A 236 1.19 20.88 9.04
N PRO A 237 0.88 20.34 10.22
CA PRO A 237 -0.03 20.99 11.16
C PRO A 237 0.57 22.29 11.72
N GLU A 238 -0.25 23.32 11.89
CA GLU A 238 0.17 24.51 12.64
C GLU A 238 0.32 24.21 14.14
N THR A 239 1.06 25.06 14.85
CA THR A 239 1.13 25.02 16.31
C THR A 239 0.69 26.37 16.87
N PRO A 240 -0.47 26.46 17.56
CA PRO A 240 -1.42 25.39 17.89
C PRO A 240 -2.15 24.78 16.67
N PRO A 241 -2.69 23.55 16.76
CA PRO A 241 -3.27 22.83 15.63
C PRO A 241 -4.67 23.33 15.25
N VAL A 242 -4.71 24.50 14.61
CA VAL A 242 -5.95 25.12 14.11
C VAL A 242 -6.12 24.96 12.60
N ALA A 243 -5.02 24.67 11.89
CA ALA A 243 -4.99 24.48 10.45
C ALA A 243 -3.89 23.50 10.02
N ILE A 244 -4.00 23.01 8.79
CA ILE A 244 -2.87 22.43 8.04
C ILE A 244 -2.24 23.55 7.24
N TYR A 245 -0.99 23.86 7.52
CA TYR A 245 -0.18 24.81 6.75
C TYR A 245 0.49 24.08 5.59
N CYS A 246 0.36 24.62 4.38
CA CYS A 246 1.08 24.11 3.22
C CYS A 246 1.89 25.20 2.54
N GLU A 247 3.10 24.85 2.12
CA GLU A 247 4.00 25.66 1.32
C GLU A 247 4.17 25.07 -0.07
N ALA A 248 4.05 25.90 -1.10
CA ALA A 248 4.40 25.57 -2.47
C ALA A 248 5.74 26.22 -2.83
N GLN A 249 6.71 25.42 -3.27
CA GLN A 249 8.06 25.86 -3.51
C GLN A 249 8.13 27.01 -4.53
N SER A 250 8.84 28.09 -4.20
CA SER A 250 8.98 29.25 -5.09
C SER A 250 10.33 29.32 -5.80
N ALA A 251 10.43 30.20 -6.81
CA ALA A 251 11.69 30.54 -7.45
C ALA A 251 12.67 31.33 -6.54
N GLU A 252 12.18 31.98 -5.48
CA GLU A 252 13.04 32.60 -4.47
C GLU A 252 13.73 31.54 -3.61
N SER A 253 13.05 30.42 -3.33
CA SER A 253 13.62 29.29 -2.62
C SER A 253 14.58 28.47 -3.49
N TRP A 254 14.30 28.35 -4.79
CA TRP A 254 15.12 27.65 -5.75
C TRP A 254 15.02 28.27 -7.15
N ALA A 255 16.07 28.98 -7.55
CA ALA A 255 16.07 29.79 -8.78
C ALA A 255 15.74 29.01 -10.07
N ALA A 256 15.96 27.69 -10.13
CA ALA A 256 15.64 26.89 -11.32
C ALA A 256 14.12 26.85 -11.61
N LEU A 257 13.28 27.09 -10.60
CA LEU A 257 11.84 27.17 -10.76
C LEU A 257 11.38 28.41 -11.55
N ALA A 258 12.25 29.41 -11.79
CA ALA A 258 11.89 30.58 -12.58
C ALA A 258 11.43 30.24 -14.00
N ALA A 259 11.93 29.14 -14.59
CA ALA A 259 11.50 28.66 -15.90
C ALA A 259 10.15 27.91 -15.87
N VAL A 260 9.71 27.46 -14.69
CA VAL A 260 8.49 26.68 -14.48
C VAL A 260 7.36 27.57 -13.98
N LEU A 261 7.65 28.48 -13.05
CA LEU A 261 6.70 29.38 -12.42
C LEU A 261 6.49 30.65 -13.27
N THR A 262 5.84 30.49 -14.41
CA THR A 262 5.45 31.63 -15.25
C THR A 262 4.42 32.52 -14.52
N PRO A 263 4.23 33.79 -14.94
CA PRO A 263 3.22 34.66 -14.34
C PRO A 263 1.82 34.04 -14.29
N GLU A 264 1.43 33.28 -15.32
CA GLU A 264 0.14 32.59 -15.39
C GLU A 264 0.03 31.47 -14.36
N ARG A 265 1.11 30.72 -14.13
CA ARG A 265 1.16 29.64 -13.13
C ARG A 265 1.19 30.18 -11.71
N ILE A 266 1.88 31.29 -11.48
CA ILE A 266 1.85 32.03 -10.21
C ILE A 266 0.44 32.59 -9.95
N ALA A 267 -0.23 33.11 -10.97
CA ALA A 267 -1.61 33.57 -10.84
C ALA A 267 -2.57 32.44 -10.43
N ARG A 268 -2.34 31.20 -10.87
CA ARG A 268 -3.11 30.02 -10.43
C ARG A 268 -2.87 29.69 -8.94
N LEU A 269 -1.62 29.74 -8.46
CA LEU A 269 -1.32 29.60 -7.03
C LEU A 269 -2.06 30.65 -6.20
N ARG A 270 -1.99 31.92 -6.62
CA ARG A 270 -2.68 33.03 -5.94
C ARG A 270 -4.20 32.87 -5.97
N ALA A 271 -4.76 32.44 -7.10
CA ALA A 271 -6.20 32.17 -7.23
C ALA A 271 -6.66 31.01 -6.33
N ALA A 272 -5.79 30.03 -6.06
CA ALA A 272 -6.03 28.99 -5.06
C ALA A 272 -5.89 29.51 -3.62
N GLY A 273 -5.47 30.77 -3.41
CA GLY A 273 -5.35 31.39 -2.10
C GLY A 273 -3.98 31.22 -1.44
N TYR A 274 -2.95 30.81 -2.19
CA TYR A 274 -1.57 30.85 -1.70
C TYR A 274 -1.05 32.29 -1.71
N ALA A 275 -0.59 32.76 -0.55
CA ALA A 275 0.07 34.04 -0.37
C ALA A 275 1.47 34.02 -1.00
N ASP A 276 1.93 35.18 -1.45
CA ASP A 276 3.28 35.36 -1.98
C ASP A 276 4.36 35.06 -0.93
N PRO A 277 5.57 34.65 -1.37
CA PRO A 277 6.73 34.56 -0.51
C PRO A 277 6.94 35.84 0.30
N GLY A 278 7.43 35.68 1.52
CA GLY A 278 7.66 36.78 2.45
C GLY A 278 8.81 36.42 3.39
N ARG A 279 8.49 36.14 4.66
CA ARG A 279 9.50 35.64 5.60
C ARG A 279 9.91 34.19 5.30
N SER A 280 8.96 33.36 4.86
CA SER A 280 9.26 32.07 4.23
C SER A 280 9.51 32.32 2.74
N PRO A 281 10.52 31.67 2.13
CA PRO A 281 10.80 31.83 0.70
C PRO A 281 9.75 31.13 -0.17
N ASN A 282 8.72 30.49 0.38
CA ASN A 282 7.71 29.74 -0.37
C ASN A 282 6.35 30.45 -0.40
N TYR A 283 5.53 30.11 -1.40
CA TYR A 283 4.12 30.49 -1.38
C TYR A 283 3.40 29.69 -0.30
N ALA A 284 2.44 30.28 0.42
CA ALA A 284 1.88 29.63 1.60
C ALA A 284 0.36 29.76 1.71
N LYS A 285 -0.30 28.71 2.19
CA LYS A 285 -1.73 28.69 2.49
C LYS A 285 -1.99 27.83 3.73
N SER A 286 -2.88 28.29 4.61
CA SER A 286 -3.37 27.50 5.74
C SER A 286 -4.81 27.03 5.46
N TYR A 287 -5.07 25.75 5.73
CA TYR A 287 -6.39 25.12 5.61
C TYR A 287 -6.96 24.90 7.01
N PRO A 288 -7.96 25.69 7.46
CA PRO A 288 -8.61 25.48 8.74
C PRO A 288 -9.14 24.06 8.89
N LEU A 289 -8.94 23.45 10.06
CA LEU A 289 -9.31 22.05 10.28
C LEU A 289 -10.83 21.82 10.17
N ASP A 290 -11.66 22.81 10.45
CA ASP A 290 -13.12 22.75 10.35
C ASP A 290 -13.68 23.15 8.97
N GLY A 291 -12.85 23.74 8.10
CA GLY A 291 -13.29 24.30 6.81
C GLY A 291 -13.11 23.39 5.61
N PHE A 292 -12.23 22.38 5.68
CA PHE A 292 -11.85 21.56 4.53
C PHE A 292 -11.75 20.07 4.85
N SER A 293 -12.31 19.24 3.96
CA SER A 293 -12.09 17.78 3.99
C SER A 293 -10.69 17.42 3.49
N ASP A 294 -10.15 16.29 3.94
CA ASP A 294 -8.82 15.84 3.54
C ASP A 294 -8.73 15.59 2.02
N ALA A 295 -9.80 15.06 1.42
CA ALA A 295 -9.90 14.86 -0.01
C ALA A 295 -9.93 16.19 -0.80
N ALA A 296 -10.54 17.24 -0.24
CA ALA A 296 -10.54 18.56 -0.88
C ALA A 296 -9.14 19.19 -0.88
N ILE A 297 -8.41 19.11 0.24
CA ILE A 297 -7.03 19.59 0.33
C ILE A 297 -6.14 18.80 -0.64
N ALA A 298 -6.25 17.46 -0.64
CA ALA A 298 -5.49 16.60 -1.55
C ALA A 298 -5.78 16.90 -3.03
N GLY A 299 -7.05 17.10 -3.38
CA GLY A 299 -7.45 17.46 -4.74
C GLY A 299 -6.88 18.81 -5.19
N GLU A 300 -6.86 19.81 -4.32
CA GLU A 300 -6.24 21.11 -4.60
C GLU A 300 -4.72 20.96 -4.78
N ILE A 301 -4.04 20.23 -3.90
CA ILE A 301 -2.60 19.95 -4.00
C ILE A 301 -2.27 19.31 -5.35
N LEU A 302 -2.96 18.23 -5.74
CA LEU A 302 -2.72 17.56 -7.03
C LEU A 302 -3.03 18.47 -8.22
N THR A 303 -4.06 19.31 -8.12
CA THR A 303 -4.36 20.32 -9.14
C THR A 303 -3.20 21.31 -9.29
N LEU A 304 -2.63 21.80 -8.18
CA LEU A 304 -1.50 22.72 -8.19
C LEU A 304 -0.23 22.05 -8.72
N LEU A 305 0.06 20.80 -8.32
CA LEU A 305 1.17 20.03 -8.90
C LEU A 305 1.03 19.93 -10.43
N PHE A 306 -0.19 19.69 -10.92
CA PHE A 306 -0.47 19.60 -12.35
C PHE A 306 -0.37 20.93 -13.09
N ASP A 307 -1.05 21.96 -12.60
CA ASP A 307 -1.22 23.23 -13.29
C ASP A 307 -0.02 24.16 -13.14
N VAL A 308 0.63 24.13 -11.98
CA VAL A 308 1.72 25.05 -11.62
C VAL A 308 3.07 24.42 -11.90
N TYR A 309 3.29 23.19 -11.44
CA TYR A 309 4.58 22.50 -11.60
C TYR A 309 4.65 21.64 -12.86
N GLY A 310 3.54 21.51 -13.60
CA GLY A 310 3.50 20.74 -14.84
C GLY A 310 3.61 19.23 -14.60
N TYR A 311 3.32 18.75 -13.39
CA TYR A 311 3.34 17.34 -13.07
C TYR A 311 2.22 16.61 -13.81
N ARG A 312 2.58 15.55 -14.54
CA ARG A 312 1.65 14.78 -15.38
C ARG A 312 1.54 13.33 -14.93
N GLY A 313 2.13 12.93 -13.81
CA GLY A 313 2.21 11.50 -13.44
C GLY A 313 3.26 10.72 -14.24
N ALA A 314 4.14 11.40 -14.98
CA ALA A 314 5.17 10.77 -15.82
C ALA A 314 6.15 9.90 -15.01
N ALA A 315 6.47 10.38 -13.81
CA ALA A 315 7.14 9.62 -12.76
C ALA A 315 6.19 9.57 -11.57
N LYS A 316 6.25 8.50 -10.78
CA LYS A 316 5.48 8.38 -9.53
C LYS A 316 5.75 9.57 -8.62
N LEU A 317 4.70 10.16 -8.02
CA LEU A 317 4.82 11.29 -7.11
C LEU A 317 5.71 10.89 -5.93
N ASN A 318 6.77 11.65 -5.69
CA ASN A 318 7.67 11.36 -4.58
C ASN A 318 7.05 11.95 -3.30
N VAL A 319 6.67 11.09 -2.37
CA VAL A 319 6.06 11.48 -1.10
C VAL A 319 7.07 11.22 0.01
N LEU A 320 7.54 12.29 0.65
CA LEU A 320 8.47 12.23 1.77
C LEU A 320 7.73 12.56 3.06
N THR A 321 7.96 11.79 4.13
CA THR A 321 7.28 11.95 5.42
C THR A 321 8.29 11.86 6.56
N GLU A 322 8.06 12.66 7.61
CA GLU A 322 8.70 12.55 8.93
C GLU A 322 7.65 12.27 10.01
#